data_AF-A0A1H9TXX9-F1
#
_entry.id   AF-A0A1H9TXX9-F1
#
_cell.length_a   1.000
_cell.length_b   1.000
_cell.length_c   1.000
_cell.angle_alpha   90.00
_cell.angle_beta   90.00
_cell.angle_gamma   90.00
#
_symmetry.space_group_name_H-M   'P 1'
#
loop_
_entity.id
_entity.type
_entity.pdbx_description
1 polymer ?
#
loop_
_entity_poly.entity_id
_entity_poly.type
_entity_poly.pdbx_seq_one_letter_code
_entity_poly.pdbx_strand_id
1 'polypeptide(L)'
;MATYNRDAAVAYAQKWWNSNNPKFPVFDVDCTNYISQCLFAGGAPMRGQFNRARGWWLGNNTWSFSWSTPHSLRWYLAGSTSGLQATQVDSPNKLILGDLIFYDFEGDGRYDHSTIVTSVKDGIPYVNAHTNNSRNRHWNYSDSYAHTPNTKYVFFHVKDQF
;
A
#
# COMPACT_ATOMS: atom_id res chain seq x y z
N MET A 1 12.07 -3.79 -18.97
CA MET A 1 11.85 -3.20 -17.63
C MET A 1 10.35 -3.05 -17.46
N ALA A 2 9.81 -3.42 -16.31
CA ALA A 2 8.39 -3.21 -16.03
C ALA A 2 8.18 -1.77 -15.59
N THR A 3 7.09 -1.15 -16.02
CA THR A 3 6.78 0.26 -15.71
C THR A 3 5.58 0.34 -14.77
N TYR A 4 5.69 1.13 -13.71
CA TYR A 4 4.59 1.40 -12.79
C TYR A 4 3.70 2.52 -13.32
N ASN A 5 2.49 2.16 -13.74
CA ASN A 5 1.47 3.10 -14.16
C ASN A 5 0.66 3.58 -12.93
N ARG A 6 1.06 4.75 -12.42
CA ARG A 6 0.42 5.40 -11.26
C ARG A 6 -1.05 5.69 -11.49
N ASP A 7 -1.42 6.17 -12.67
CA ASP A 7 -2.82 6.48 -12.99
C ASP A 7 -3.69 5.23 -12.97
N ALA A 8 -3.17 4.09 -13.44
CA ALA A 8 -3.87 2.81 -13.37
C ALA A 8 -4.03 2.33 -11.91
N ALA A 9 -3.00 2.49 -11.07
CA ALA A 9 -3.08 2.17 -9.65
C ALA A 9 -4.12 3.05 -8.92
N VAL A 10 -4.12 4.37 -9.20
CA VAL A 10 -5.10 5.30 -8.63
C VAL A 10 -6.50 5.05 -9.17
N ALA A 11 -6.67 4.78 -10.46
CA ALA A 11 -7.97 4.45 -11.05
C ALA A 11 -8.55 3.18 -10.43
N TYR A 12 -7.71 2.17 -10.20
CA TYR A 12 -8.11 0.97 -9.46
C TYR A 12 -8.55 1.32 -8.03
N ALA A 13 -7.75 2.10 -7.32
CA ALA A 13 -8.05 2.52 -5.97
C ALA A 13 -9.39 3.29 -5.90
N GLN A 14 -9.63 4.21 -6.83
CA GLN A 14 -10.87 4.99 -6.90
C GLN A 14 -12.09 4.15 -7.30
N LYS A 15 -11.90 3.07 -8.07
CA LYS A 15 -12.99 2.16 -8.45
C LYS A 15 -13.44 1.27 -7.29
N TRP A 16 -12.48 0.71 -6.56
CA TRP A 16 -12.76 -0.32 -5.56
C TRP A 16 -12.78 0.17 -4.12
N TRP A 17 -12.64 1.47 -3.86
CA TRP A 17 -12.54 2.04 -2.49
C TRP A 17 -13.62 1.60 -1.49
N ASN A 18 -14.80 1.18 -1.96
CA ASN A 18 -15.93 0.75 -1.12
C ASN A 18 -16.42 -0.66 -1.40
N SER A 19 -15.69 -1.46 -2.18
CA SER A 19 -16.12 -2.82 -2.55
C SER A 19 -14.94 -3.73 -2.87
N ASN A 20 -15.13 -5.03 -2.70
CA ASN A 20 -14.10 -6.01 -3.01
C ASN A 20 -14.15 -6.38 -4.50
N ASN A 21 -12.97 -6.46 -5.13
CA ASN A 21 -12.88 -6.98 -6.49
C ASN A 21 -12.98 -8.51 -6.47
N PRO A 22 -13.99 -9.13 -7.11
CA PRO A 22 -14.22 -10.58 -7.06
C PRO A 22 -13.10 -11.42 -7.71
N LYS A 23 -12.16 -10.79 -8.42
CA LYS A 23 -10.97 -11.46 -8.98
C LYS A 23 -9.90 -11.78 -7.92
N PHE A 24 -10.03 -11.25 -6.70
CA PHE A 24 -9.05 -11.39 -5.64
C PHE A 24 -9.67 -12.01 -4.39
N PRO A 25 -8.87 -12.69 -3.55
CA PRO A 25 -9.34 -13.14 -2.24
C PRO A 25 -9.77 -11.96 -1.38
N VAL A 26 -10.80 -12.20 -0.57
CA VAL A 26 -11.32 -11.26 0.42
C VAL A 26 -10.73 -11.59 1.78
N PHE A 27 -10.35 -10.56 2.53
CA PHE A 27 -9.80 -10.66 3.88
C PHE A 27 -10.66 -9.83 4.85
N ASP A 28 -10.72 -10.25 6.11
CA ASP A 28 -11.37 -9.45 7.16
C ASP A 28 -10.57 -8.15 7.43
N VAL A 29 -9.24 -8.25 7.41
CA VAL A 29 -8.31 -7.11 7.44
C VAL A 29 -7.69 -6.97 6.07
N ASP A 30 -8.22 -6.04 5.28
CA ASP A 30 -8.02 -6.00 3.82
C ASP A 30 -7.08 -4.88 3.36
N CYS A 31 -6.60 -4.02 4.25
CA CYS A 31 -5.79 -2.85 3.90
C CYS A 31 -4.68 -3.18 2.89
N THR A 32 -3.77 -4.11 3.21
CA THR A 32 -2.64 -4.45 2.34
C THR A 32 -3.05 -5.26 1.12
N ASN A 33 -4.08 -6.11 1.19
CA ASN A 33 -4.56 -6.81 0.01
C ASN A 33 -5.11 -5.82 -1.03
N TYR A 34 -5.89 -4.82 -0.60
CA TYR A 34 -6.32 -3.72 -1.45
C TYR A 34 -5.15 -2.91 -2.02
N ILE A 35 -4.15 -2.56 -1.20
CA ILE A 35 -2.95 -1.86 -1.69
C ILE A 35 -2.19 -2.71 -2.72
N SER A 36 -2.02 -4.01 -2.47
CA SER A 36 -1.37 -4.92 -3.41
C SER A 36 -2.14 -5.03 -4.72
N GLN A 37 -3.47 -5.03 -4.69
CA GLN A 37 -4.28 -4.97 -5.90
C GLN A 37 -4.08 -3.66 -6.68
N CYS A 38 -3.97 -2.52 -5.99
CA CYS A 38 -3.68 -1.23 -6.63
C CYS A 38 -2.30 -1.25 -7.31
N LEU A 39 -1.27 -1.73 -6.60
CA LEU A 39 0.09 -1.87 -7.14
C LEU A 39 0.12 -2.80 -8.36
N PHE A 40 -0.57 -3.94 -8.28
CA PHE A 40 -0.69 -4.89 -9.36
C PHE A 40 -1.42 -4.31 -10.58
N ALA A 41 -2.51 -3.57 -10.36
CA ALA A 41 -3.21 -2.84 -11.42
C ALA A 41 -2.32 -1.76 -12.06
N GLY A 42 -1.40 -1.19 -11.28
CA GLY A 42 -0.34 -0.31 -11.77
C GLY A 42 0.78 -1.02 -12.53
N GLY A 43 0.74 -2.35 -12.70
CA GLY A 43 1.73 -3.10 -13.48
C GLY A 43 2.97 -3.53 -12.69
N ALA A 44 2.95 -3.44 -11.36
CA ALA A 44 4.05 -3.94 -10.54
C ALA A 44 4.23 -5.46 -10.73
N PRO A 45 5.45 -5.95 -11.02
CA PRO A 45 5.68 -7.37 -11.26
C PRO A 45 5.73 -8.17 -9.96
N MET A 46 4.94 -9.24 -9.88
CA MET A 46 5.01 -10.20 -8.79
C MET A 46 6.29 -11.05 -8.84
N ARG A 47 6.81 -11.47 -7.69
CA ARG A 47 7.96 -12.39 -7.61
C ARG A 47 8.03 -13.13 -6.28
N GLY A 48 8.82 -14.21 -6.24
CA GLY A 48 9.15 -14.96 -5.01
C GLY A 48 8.21 -16.11 -4.67
N GLN A 49 7.22 -16.37 -5.53
CA GLN A 49 6.35 -17.54 -5.46
C GLN A 49 7.17 -18.84 -5.49
N PHE A 50 6.85 -19.87 -4.70
CA PHE A 50 5.70 -20.07 -3.81
C PHE A 50 6.01 -19.89 -2.31
N ASN A 51 7.14 -19.26 -1.95
CA ASN A 51 7.48 -19.09 -0.53
C ASN A 51 6.70 -17.92 0.07
N ARG A 52 5.81 -18.20 1.04
CA ARG A 52 4.96 -17.16 1.68
C ARG A 52 5.76 -16.08 2.40
N ALA A 53 6.96 -16.41 2.90
CA ALA A 53 7.83 -15.47 3.60
C ALA A 53 8.73 -14.65 2.65
N ARG A 54 8.67 -14.86 1.34
CA ARG A 54 9.54 -14.18 0.36
C ARG A 54 8.76 -13.55 -0.78
N GLY A 55 9.29 -12.45 -1.27
CA GLY A 55 8.76 -11.78 -2.46
C GLY A 55 7.49 -10.98 -2.18
N TRP A 56 6.75 -10.70 -3.24
CA TRP A 56 5.44 -10.06 -3.25
C TRP A 56 4.64 -10.69 -4.38
N TRP A 57 3.63 -11.50 -4.04
CA TRP A 57 2.90 -12.30 -5.02
C TRP A 57 1.57 -12.84 -4.47
N LEU A 58 0.64 -13.10 -5.39
CA LEU A 58 -0.60 -13.84 -5.20
C LEU A 58 -0.75 -14.84 -6.35
N GLY A 59 -1.07 -16.10 -6.05
CA GLY A 59 -1.29 -17.13 -7.08
C GLY A 59 -1.67 -18.48 -6.49
N ASN A 60 -2.38 -19.31 -7.26
CA ASN A 60 -2.83 -20.65 -6.86
C ASN A 60 -3.53 -20.69 -5.48
N ASN A 61 -4.46 -19.76 -5.23
CA ASN A 61 -5.17 -19.61 -3.94
C ASN A 61 -4.25 -19.43 -2.72
N THR A 62 -3.01 -18.95 -2.92
CA THR A 62 -2.06 -18.62 -1.86
C THR A 62 -1.30 -17.32 -2.18
N TRP A 63 -0.63 -16.75 -1.19
CA TRP A 63 0.01 -15.44 -1.28
C TRP A 63 1.19 -15.29 -0.31
N SER A 64 2.08 -14.34 -0.61
CA SER A 64 3.12 -13.90 0.33
C SER A 64 2.54 -13.08 1.47
N PHE A 65 3.20 -13.07 2.63
CA PHE A 65 2.82 -12.19 3.73
C PHE A 65 2.81 -10.72 3.32
N SER A 66 3.80 -10.29 2.52
CA SER A 66 3.85 -8.94 1.94
C SER A 66 2.68 -8.59 1.01
N TRP A 67 1.93 -9.56 0.49
CA TRP A 67 0.72 -9.27 -0.29
C TRP A 67 -0.44 -8.85 0.62
N SER A 68 -0.51 -9.40 1.83
CA SER A 68 -1.70 -9.31 2.68
C SER A 68 -1.48 -8.65 4.05
N THR A 69 -0.24 -8.34 4.45
CA THR A 69 0.04 -7.72 5.76
C THR A 69 0.91 -6.46 5.66
N PRO A 70 0.55 -5.38 6.39
CA PRO A 70 1.19 -4.07 6.22
C PRO A 70 2.65 -4.10 6.66
N HIS A 71 2.92 -4.71 7.82
CA HIS A 71 4.29 -4.89 8.31
C HIS A 71 5.18 -5.63 7.32
N SER A 72 4.71 -6.73 6.72
CA SER A 72 5.53 -7.47 5.75
C SER A 72 5.70 -6.72 4.43
N LEU A 73 4.69 -6.00 3.94
CA LEU A 73 4.83 -5.18 2.74
C LEU A 73 5.83 -4.04 2.95
N ARG A 74 5.77 -3.36 4.10
CA ARG A 74 6.71 -2.31 4.49
C ARG A 74 8.16 -2.79 4.43
N TRP A 75 8.46 -3.92 5.05
CA TRP A 75 9.83 -4.49 5.02
C TRP A 75 10.23 -5.01 3.64
N TYR A 76 9.29 -5.56 2.88
CA TYR A 76 9.55 -5.92 1.49
C TYR A 76 9.99 -4.70 0.67
N LEU A 77 9.25 -3.60 0.74
CA LEU A 77 9.57 -2.38 -0.01
C LEU A 77 10.90 -1.76 0.42
N ALA A 78 11.20 -1.76 1.72
CA ALA A 78 12.48 -1.27 2.24
C ALA A 78 13.70 -2.07 1.74
N GLY A 79 13.53 -3.37 1.46
CA GLY A 79 14.62 -4.27 1.06
C GLY A 79 14.62 -4.71 -0.40
N SER A 80 13.60 -4.35 -1.20
CA SER A 80 13.45 -4.86 -2.55
C SER A 80 14.47 -4.26 -3.52
N THR A 81 15.28 -5.11 -4.14
CA THR A 81 16.28 -4.72 -5.15
C THR A 81 15.87 -5.03 -6.59
N SER A 82 14.71 -5.68 -6.79
CA SER A 82 14.18 -6.05 -8.11
C SER A 82 12.66 -6.19 -8.10
N GLY A 83 12.02 -6.08 -9.26
CA GLY A 83 10.56 -6.11 -9.37
C GLY A 83 9.94 -4.90 -8.67
N LEU A 84 8.83 -5.05 -7.93
CA LEU A 84 8.27 -3.95 -7.15
C LEU A 84 9.32 -3.36 -6.20
N GLN A 85 9.63 -2.07 -6.39
CA GLN A 85 10.60 -1.31 -5.61
C GLN A 85 10.04 0.04 -5.19
N ALA A 86 10.52 0.54 -4.05
CA ALA A 86 10.23 1.89 -3.59
C ALA A 86 11.44 2.49 -2.88
N THR A 87 11.45 3.81 -2.77
CA THR A 87 12.41 4.56 -1.96
C THR A 87 11.67 5.17 -0.79
N GLN A 88 12.21 5.04 0.42
CA GLN A 88 11.64 5.71 1.57
C GLN A 88 11.88 7.23 1.46
N VAL A 89 10.85 8.02 1.73
CA VAL A 89 10.93 9.49 1.81
C VAL A 89 10.68 9.95 3.25
N ASP A 90 11.19 11.12 3.60
CA ASP A 90 11.20 11.67 4.97
C ASP A 90 9.95 12.50 5.31
N SER A 91 9.11 12.82 4.32
CA SER A 91 7.98 13.72 4.46
C SER A 91 6.82 13.33 3.56
N PRO A 92 5.56 13.47 4.02
CA PRO A 92 4.38 13.21 3.19
C PRO A 92 4.29 14.13 1.97
N ASN A 93 4.88 15.33 2.02
CA ASN A 93 4.83 16.30 0.91
C ASN A 93 5.68 15.86 -0.30
N LYS A 94 6.53 14.84 -0.13
CA LYS A 94 7.29 14.21 -1.23
C LYS A 94 6.52 13.10 -1.91
N LEU A 95 5.35 12.71 -1.38
CA LEU A 95 4.53 11.66 -1.96
C LEU A 95 3.74 12.19 -3.15
N ILE A 96 3.63 11.35 -4.16
CA ILE A 96 2.80 11.58 -5.35
C ILE A 96 1.78 10.45 -5.51
N LEU A 97 0.95 10.57 -6.55
CA LEU A 97 -0.07 9.57 -6.87
C LEU A 97 0.53 8.15 -6.95
N GLY A 98 -0.15 7.20 -6.32
CA GLY A 98 0.28 5.79 -6.29
C GLY A 98 1.38 5.47 -5.29
N ASP A 99 1.86 6.45 -4.51
CA ASP A 99 2.78 6.21 -3.39
C ASP A 99 2.04 5.72 -2.14
N LEU A 100 2.78 5.16 -1.20
CA LEU A 100 2.22 4.43 -0.06
C LEU A 100 2.60 5.06 1.28
N ILE A 101 1.69 4.92 2.24
CA ILE A 101 1.90 5.28 3.64
C ILE A 101 1.59 4.08 4.52
N PHE A 102 2.50 3.79 5.45
CA PHE A 102 2.33 2.77 6.47
C PHE A 102 2.21 3.42 7.84
N TYR A 103 1.32 2.88 8.67
CA TYR A 103 0.99 3.40 10.00
C TYR A 103 1.31 2.33 11.03
N ASP A 104 2.04 2.73 12.06
CA ASP A 104 2.25 1.99 13.31
C ASP A 104 1.48 2.78 14.35
N PHE A 105 0.27 2.34 14.69
CA PHE A 105 -0.66 3.17 15.45
C PHE A 105 -0.25 3.30 16.91
N GLU A 106 0.27 2.23 17.49
CA GLU A 106 0.72 2.11 18.86
C GLU A 106 2.15 2.63 19.09
N GLY A 107 2.95 2.74 18.03
CA GLY A 107 4.35 3.13 18.08
C GLY A 107 5.28 2.02 18.58
N ASP A 108 4.90 0.76 18.42
CA ASP A 108 5.62 -0.41 18.96
C ASP A 108 6.60 -1.05 17.94
N GLY A 109 6.66 -0.48 16.72
CA GLY A 109 7.48 -0.95 15.60
C GLY A 109 6.77 -1.95 14.70
N ARG A 110 5.55 -2.40 15.05
CA ARG A 110 4.66 -3.16 14.17
C ARG A 110 3.84 -2.18 13.33
N TYR A 111 3.67 -2.47 12.04
CA TYR A 111 2.87 -1.60 11.16
C TYR A 111 1.54 -2.28 10.93
N ASP A 112 0.46 -1.57 11.22
CA ASP A 112 -0.90 -2.08 11.35
C ASP A 112 -1.77 -1.73 10.15
N HIS A 113 -1.41 -0.65 9.45
CA HIS A 113 -2.20 -0.17 8.33
C HIS A 113 -1.34 0.27 7.15
N SER A 114 -1.91 0.17 5.96
CA SER A 114 -1.29 0.63 4.72
C SER A 114 -2.33 1.33 3.85
N THR A 115 -1.93 2.42 3.22
CA THR A 115 -2.78 3.25 2.36
C THR A 115 -2.05 3.65 1.08
N ILE A 116 -2.81 4.07 0.07
CA ILE A 116 -2.28 4.57 -1.21
C ILE A 116 -2.72 6.02 -1.43
N VAL A 117 -1.80 6.87 -1.88
CA VAL A 117 -2.06 8.26 -2.25
C VAL A 117 -2.83 8.30 -3.57
N THR A 118 -4.04 8.86 -3.54
CA THR A 118 -4.95 8.92 -4.69
C THR A 118 -5.27 10.34 -5.13
N SER A 119 -4.94 11.35 -4.33
CA SER A 119 -4.96 12.75 -4.74
C SER A 119 -3.96 13.58 -3.92
N VAL A 120 -3.52 14.71 -4.48
CA VAL A 120 -2.71 15.71 -3.78
C VAL A 120 -3.39 17.06 -3.99
N LYS A 121 -3.66 17.79 -2.90
CA LYS A 121 -4.28 19.12 -2.94
C LYS A 121 -3.39 20.08 -2.18
N ASP A 122 -2.95 21.15 -2.82
CA ASP A 122 -2.06 22.16 -2.21
C ASP A 122 -0.80 21.54 -1.55
N GLY A 123 -0.24 20.50 -2.20
CA GLY A 123 0.91 19.75 -1.70
C GLY A 123 0.62 18.73 -0.58
N ILE A 124 -0.65 18.59 -0.18
CA ILE A 124 -1.10 17.66 0.87
C ILE A 124 -1.65 16.39 0.24
N PRO A 125 -1.09 15.20 0.55
CA PRO A 125 -1.61 13.94 0.04
C PRO A 125 -2.91 13.52 0.73
N TYR A 126 -3.78 12.89 -0.05
CA TYR A 126 -5.01 12.25 0.38
C TYR A 126 -5.01 10.80 -0.09
N VAL A 127 -5.53 9.91 0.76
CA VAL A 127 -5.37 8.47 0.61
C VAL A 127 -6.68 7.73 0.48
N ASN A 128 -6.62 6.58 -0.18
CA ASN A 128 -7.64 5.54 -0.09
C ASN A 128 -7.12 4.34 0.71
N ALA A 129 -8.03 3.63 1.37
CA ALA A 129 -7.73 2.45 2.17
C ALA A 129 -8.95 1.54 2.35
N HIS A 130 -8.69 0.28 2.72
CA HIS A 130 -9.70 -0.71 3.10
C HIS A 130 -9.64 -1.04 4.61
N THR A 131 -10.29 -2.13 5.05
CA THR A 131 -10.66 -2.51 6.44
C THR A 131 -11.76 -1.60 7.00
N ASN A 132 -11.51 -0.30 7.04
CA ASN A 132 -12.54 0.72 7.16
C ASN A 132 -12.43 1.65 5.96
N ASN A 133 -13.29 1.39 4.97
CA ASN A 133 -13.23 1.99 3.63
C ASN A 133 -13.06 3.50 3.71
N SER A 134 -11.94 3.98 3.18
CA SER A 134 -11.58 5.39 3.19
C SER A 134 -11.32 5.85 1.76
N ARG A 135 -11.85 7.02 1.40
CA ARG A 135 -11.66 7.64 0.08
C ARG A 135 -11.31 9.10 0.24
N ASN A 136 -10.22 9.53 -0.40
CA ASN A 136 -9.71 10.90 -0.31
C ASN A 136 -9.64 11.40 1.14
N ARG A 137 -9.16 10.53 2.04
CA ARG A 137 -8.98 10.86 3.46
C ARG A 137 -7.64 11.56 3.64
N HIS A 138 -7.56 12.49 4.59
CA HIS A 138 -6.29 13.17 4.88
C HIS A 138 -5.23 12.14 5.33
N TRP A 139 -4.01 12.25 4.80
CA TRP A 139 -2.96 11.23 4.96
C TRP A 139 -2.61 10.93 6.42
N ASN A 140 -2.72 11.90 7.32
CA ASN A 140 -2.30 11.73 8.72
C ASN A 140 -3.20 10.77 9.52
N TYR A 141 -4.39 10.44 8.99
CA TYR A 141 -5.31 9.47 9.60
C TYR A 141 -5.73 9.81 11.05
N SER A 142 -5.58 11.07 11.48
CA SER A 142 -5.78 11.49 12.88
C SER A 142 -7.24 11.42 13.35
N ASP A 143 -8.18 11.34 12.42
CA ASP A 143 -9.60 11.15 12.64
C ASP A 143 -10.00 9.66 12.74
N SER A 144 -9.02 8.75 12.76
CA SER A 144 -9.27 7.30 12.89
C SER A 144 -9.40 6.91 14.34
N TYR A 145 -10.32 5.99 14.63
CA TYR A 145 -10.44 5.39 15.97
C TYR A 145 -9.20 4.59 16.38
N ALA A 146 -8.39 4.13 15.41
CA ALA A 146 -7.13 3.44 15.66
C ALA A 146 -5.97 4.41 15.91
N HIS A 147 -6.13 5.70 15.60
CA HIS A 147 -5.06 6.68 15.75
C HIS A 147 -4.75 6.91 17.23
N THR A 148 -3.46 7.06 17.55
CA THR A 148 -3.01 7.42 18.89
C THR A 148 -1.95 8.53 18.83
N PRO A 149 -1.67 9.23 19.95
CA PRO A 149 -0.54 10.17 20.01
C PRO A 149 0.83 9.53 19.70
N ASN A 150 0.96 8.21 19.80
CA ASN A 150 2.21 7.50 19.52
C ASN A 150 2.40 7.14 18.05
N THR A 151 1.36 7.33 17.22
CA THR A 151 1.34 6.87 15.83
C THR A 151 2.59 7.32 15.06
N LYS A 152 3.26 6.35 14.43
CA LYS A 152 4.41 6.57 13.55
C LYS A 152 4.02 6.29 12.10
N TYR A 153 4.72 6.96 11.20
CA TYR A 153 4.48 6.86 9.76
C TYR A 153 5.75 6.47 9.03
N VAL A 154 5.60 5.70 7.97
CA VAL A 154 6.64 5.50 6.96
C VAL A 154 6.06 5.78 5.58
N PHE A 155 6.80 6.55 4.79
CA PHE A 155 6.40 7.03 3.48
C PHE A 155 7.27 6.36 2.40
N PHE A 156 6.64 5.80 1.38
CA PHE A 156 7.34 5.18 0.26
C PHE A 156 6.95 5.80 -1.06
N HIS A 157 7.95 6.29 -1.77
CA HIS A 157 7.86 6.63 -3.18
C HIS A 157 8.09 5.37 -4.02
N VAL A 158 7.03 4.85 -4.67
CA VAL A 158 7.15 3.67 -5.53
C VAL A 158 7.96 4.04 -6.77
N LYS A 159 8.89 3.20 -7.24
CA LYS A 159 9.66 3.52 -8.45
C LYS A 159 8.80 3.37 -9.70
N ASP A 160 9.02 4.23 -10.69
CA ASP A 160 8.31 4.17 -11.96
C ASP A 160 8.84 3.07 -12.89
N GLN A 161 10.07 2.61 -12.68
CA GLN A 161 10.75 1.59 -13.48
C GLN A 161 11.39 0.53 -12.58
N PHE A 162 11.28 -0.73 -13.01
CA PHE A 162 11.77 -1.92 -12.31
C PHE A 162 12.68 -2.77 -13.20
#